data_AF-A0A9E3MH58-F1
#
_entry.id   AF-A0A9E3MH58-F1
#
_cell.length_a   1.000
_cell.length_b   1.000
_cell.length_c   1.000
_cell.angle_alpha   90.00
_cell.angle_beta   90.00
_cell.angle_gamma   90.00
#
_symmetry.space_group_name_H-M   'P 1'
#
loop_
_entity.id
_entity.type
_entity.pdbx_description
1 polymer ?
#
loop_
_entity_poly.entity_id
_entity_poly.type
_entity_poly.pdbx_seq_one_letter_code
_entity_poly.pdbx_strand_id
1 'polypeptide(L)'
;MVTKKPKGLGMGLEALLGPKIDETPAPAGGPTQPSALKVTQMQAGKYQPRTRMDEGSLYELAESIRSQGIMQPILVRPLEGAGAKTQRYEIIAGERRFRAAKLAGL
;
A
#
# COMPACT_ATOMS: atom_id res chain seq x y z
N MET A 1 -4.44 15.01 68.15
CA MET A 1 -4.63 15.79 66.91
C MET A 1 -4.55 14.84 65.73
N VAL A 2 -5.65 14.61 64.99
CA VAL A 2 -5.70 13.74 63.81
C VAL A 2 -5.74 14.64 62.57
N THR A 3 -4.70 14.59 61.74
CA THR A 3 -4.62 15.34 60.48
C THR A 3 -5.26 14.51 59.36
N LYS A 4 -6.32 15.06 58.75
CA LYS A 4 -7.13 14.41 57.72
C LYS A 4 -6.41 14.50 56.36
N LYS A 5 -6.15 13.38 55.69
CA LYS A 5 -5.54 13.33 54.34
C LYS A 5 -6.42 14.05 53.30
N PRO A 6 -5.85 14.86 52.38
CA PRO A 6 -6.61 15.50 51.32
C PRO A 6 -7.11 14.45 50.32
N LYS A 7 -8.43 14.45 50.11
CA LYS A 7 -9.14 13.63 49.12
C LYS A 7 -8.74 14.17 47.74
N GLY A 8 -7.97 13.39 46.98
CA GLY A 8 -7.47 13.78 45.66
C GLY A 8 -8.60 14.21 44.72
N LEU A 9 -8.28 15.12 43.78
CA LEU A 9 -9.18 15.63 42.75
C LEU A 9 -10.00 14.48 42.14
N GLY A 10 -11.27 14.44 42.52
CA GLY A 10 -12.20 13.43 42.09
C GLY A 10 -12.28 13.42 40.57
N MET A 11 -12.18 12.22 40.01
CA MET A 11 -12.37 11.90 38.59
C MET A 11 -11.24 12.47 37.72
N GLY A 12 -10.14 11.71 37.67
CA GLY A 12 -8.98 12.00 36.83
C GLY A 12 -9.31 12.13 35.34
N LEU A 13 -8.37 12.71 34.59
CA LEU A 13 -8.40 12.96 33.14
C LEU A 13 -8.96 11.79 32.29
N GLU A 14 -8.96 10.57 32.79
CA GLU A 14 -9.58 9.41 32.16
C GLU A 14 -11.10 9.55 31.93
N ALA A 15 -11.81 10.32 32.76
CA ALA A 15 -13.23 10.63 32.52
C ALA A 15 -13.44 11.57 31.33
N LEU A 16 -12.44 12.40 30.98
CA LEU A 16 -12.47 13.30 29.82
C LEU A 16 -11.91 12.64 28.56
N LEU A 17 -10.98 11.69 28.69
CA LEU A 17 -10.26 11.12 27.55
C LEU A 17 -11.03 10.00 26.84
N GLY A 18 -12.18 9.58 27.38
CA GLY A 18 -13.00 8.52 26.80
C GLY A 18 -12.34 7.14 26.91
N PRO A 19 -13.04 6.07 26.46
CA PRO A 19 -12.48 4.72 26.50
C PRO A 19 -11.16 4.70 25.72
N LYS A 20 -10.10 4.19 26.34
CA LYS A 20 -8.86 3.84 25.63
C LYS A 20 -9.25 2.96 24.46
N ILE A 21 -8.87 3.39 23.27
CA ILE A 21 -9.03 2.59 22.07
C ILE A 21 -8.04 1.44 22.27
N ASP A 22 -8.53 0.30 22.77
CA ASP A 22 -7.77 -0.94 22.71
C ASP A 22 -7.39 -1.14 21.25
N GLU A 23 -6.07 -1.13 20.99
CA GLU A 23 -5.46 -1.40 19.70
C GLU A 23 -5.64 -2.89 19.37
N THR A 24 -6.89 -3.32 19.29
CA THR A 24 -7.27 -4.63 18.79
C THR A 24 -6.88 -4.62 17.32
N PRO A 25 -5.94 -5.48 16.86
CA PRO A 25 -5.56 -5.51 15.47
C PRO A 25 -6.83 -5.78 14.65
N ALA A 26 -7.24 -4.77 13.89
CA ALA A 26 -8.40 -4.86 13.01
C ALA A 26 -8.25 -6.10 12.10
N PRO A 27 -9.33 -6.84 11.82
CA PRO A 27 -9.27 -8.00 10.94
C PRO A 27 -8.76 -7.58 9.57
N ALA A 28 -7.52 -7.95 9.22
CA ALA A 28 -6.88 -7.91 7.89
C ALA A 28 -7.33 -6.79 6.92
N GLY A 29 -7.56 -5.58 7.45
CA GLY A 29 -8.18 -4.46 6.73
C GLY A 29 -7.55 -3.11 7.06
N GLY A 30 -6.37 -3.12 7.67
CA GLY A 30 -5.50 -1.94 7.78
C GLY A 30 -4.93 -1.54 6.41
N PRO A 31 -4.32 -0.35 6.28
CA PRO A 31 -3.66 0.06 5.04
C PRO A 31 -2.71 -1.04 4.61
N THR A 32 -2.96 -1.63 3.42
CA THR A 32 -2.15 -2.71 2.89
C THR A 32 -0.73 -2.18 2.74
N GLN A 33 0.19 -2.69 3.57
CA GLN A 33 1.59 -2.33 3.42
C GLN A 33 2.07 -2.79 2.03
N PRO A 34 2.79 -1.94 1.29
CA PRO A 34 3.29 -2.32 -0.02
C PRO A 34 4.22 -3.52 0.11
N SER A 35 3.94 -4.56 -0.66
CA SER A 35 4.76 -5.77 -0.74
C SER A 35 5.55 -5.82 -2.04
N ALA A 36 6.66 -6.57 -2.04
CA ALA A 36 7.47 -6.79 -3.23
C ALA A 36 6.84 -7.89 -4.10
N LEU A 37 6.72 -7.64 -5.40
CA LEU A 37 6.19 -8.58 -6.37
C LEU A 37 7.08 -8.64 -7.61
N LYS A 38 7.30 -9.82 -8.18
CA LYS A 38 8.07 -9.95 -9.42
C LYS A 38 7.27 -9.35 -10.58
N VAL A 39 7.94 -8.56 -11.42
CA VAL A 39 7.33 -7.93 -12.61
C VAL A 39 6.72 -8.98 -13.55
N THR A 40 7.29 -10.19 -13.59
CA THR A 40 6.81 -11.34 -14.37
C THR A 40 5.49 -11.95 -13.87
N GLN A 41 5.10 -11.69 -12.62
CA GLN A 41 3.84 -12.16 -12.04
C GLN A 41 2.68 -11.19 -12.29
N MET A 42 2.96 -9.98 -12.78
CA MET A 42 1.95 -8.96 -13.08
C MET A 42 1.57 -8.96 -14.56
N GLN A 43 0.30 -8.69 -14.81
CA GLN A 43 -0.21 -8.43 -16.16
C GLN A 43 -0.96 -7.10 -16.23
N ALA A 44 -1.00 -6.56 -17.44
CA ALA A 44 -1.71 -5.33 -17.74
C ALA A 44 -3.23 -5.51 -17.49
N GLY A 45 -3.88 -4.48 -16.96
CA GLY A 45 -5.33 -4.52 -16.71
C GLY A 45 -6.13 -4.64 -18.00
N LYS A 46 -7.21 -5.42 -17.99
CA LYS A 46 -8.12 -5.63 -19.13
C LYS A 46 -8.77 -4.33 -19.61
N TYR A 47 -9.08 -3.42 -18.68
CA TYR A 47 -9.76 -2.17 -18.95
C TYR A 47 -8.80 -1.00 -18.74
N GLN A 48 -8.03 -0.68 -19.78
CA GLN A 48 -7.13 0.49 -19.77
C GLN A 48 -7.74 1.62 -20.58
N PRO A 49 -8.13 2.74 -19.95
CA PRO A 49 -8.64 3.91 -20.68
C PRO A 49 -7.54 4.58 -21.52
N ARG A 50 -6.27 4.46 -21.12
CA ARG A 50 -5.14 5.10 -21.79
C ARG A 50 -4.34 4.08 -22.60
N THR A 51 -4.73 3.87 -23.84
CA THR A 51 -4.10 2.90 -24.77
C THR A 51 -2.85 3.43 -25.45
N ARG A 52 -2.74 4.75 -25.66
CA ARG A 52 -1.56 5.40 -26.24
C ARG A 52 -0.70 6.05 -25.15
N MET A 53 0.58 5.69 -25.15
CA MET A 53 1.61 6.30 -24.30
C MET A 53 2.69 6.85 -25.21
N ASP A 54 3.20 8.03 -24.87
CA ASP A 54 4.38 8.59 -25.51
C ASP A 54 5.61 7.78 -25.08
N GLU A 55 6.37 7.27 -26.05
CA GLU A 55 7.51 6.39 -25.80
C GLU A 55 8.66 7.13 -25.13
N GLY A 56 8.91 8.40 -25.50
CA GLY A 56 9.95 9.23 -24.90
C GLY A 56 9.73 9.41 -23.39
N SER A 57 8.53 9.85 -23.02
CA SER A 57 8.11 10.02 -21.63
C SER A 57 8.15 8.71 -20.82
N LEU A 58 8.02 7.56 -21.48
CA LEU A 58 8.08 6.25 -20.82
C LEU A 58 9.53 5.82 -20.58
N TYR A 59 10.43 6.14 -21.52
CA TYR A 59 11.87 5.90 -21.37
C TYR A 59 12.47 6.78 -20.27
N GLU A 60 12.12 8.06 -20.22
CA GLU A 60 12.54 8.97 -19.14
C GLU A 60 12.10 8.44 -17.76
N LEU A 61 10.88 7.91 -17.67
CA LEU A 61 10.39 7.28 -16.44
C LEU A 61 11.16 5.99 -16.11
N ALA A 62 11.57 5.21 -17.11
CA ALA A 62 12.36 3.99 -16.90
C ALA A 62 13.76 4.32 -16.36
N GLU A 63 14.42 5.36 -16.88
CA GLU A 63 15.70 5.85 -16.36
C GLU A 63 15.57 6.35 -14.91
N SER A 64 14.50 7.10 -14.62
CA SER A 64 14.19 7.53 -13.25
C SER A 64 14.00 6.33 -12.32
N ILE A 65 13.22 5.33 -12.73
CA ILE A 65 12.99 4.09 -11.95
C ILE A 65 14.28 3.30 -11.76
N ARG A 66 15.20 3.28 -12.74
CA ARG A 66 16.48 2.59 -12.58
C ARG A 66 17.37 3.26 -11.53
N SER A 67 17.34 4.59 -11.45
CA SER A 67 18.16 5.36 -10.51
C SER A 67 17.59 5.44 -9.09
N GLN A 68 16.27 5.58 -8.94
CA GLN A 68 15.61 5.87 -7.66
C GLN A 68 14.63 4.77 -7.22
N GLY A 69 14.38 3.78 -8.06
CA GLY A 69 13.34 2.78 -7.83
C GLY A 69 11.93 3.33 -8.07
N ILE A 70 10.93 2.53 -7.68
CA ILE A 70 9.52 2.89 -7.82
C ILE A 70 9.07 3.66 -6.58
N MET A 71 8.89 4.97 -6.70
CA MET A 71 8.52 5.82 -5.55
C MET A 71 7.07 5.64 -5.08
N GLN A 72 6.15 5.33 -6.01
CA GLN A 72 4.75 5.05 -5.69
C GLN A 72 4.40 3.59 -6.00
N PRO A 73 3.82 2.83 -5.06
CA PRO A 73 3.42 1.44 -5.28
C PRO A 73 2.37 1.25 -6.38
N ILE A 74 2.45 0.14 -7.10
CA ILE A 74 1.50 -0.23 -8.16
C ILE A 74 0.33 -0.98 -7.52
N LEU A 75 -0.91 -0.58 -7.85
CA LEU A 75 -2.10 -1.20 -7.29
C LEU A 75 -2.49 -2.39 -8.16
N VAL A 76 -2.55 -3.57 -7.55
CA VAL A 76 -2.85 -4.83 -8.21
C VAL A 76 -3.95 -5.59 -7.48
N ARG A 77 -4.64 -6.46 -8.22
CA ARG A 77 -5.52 -7.49 -7.64
C ARG A 77 -5.03 -8.88 -8.01
N PRO A 78 -5.20 -9.89 -7.14
CA PRO A 78 -4.98 -11.28 -7.51
C PRO A 78 -5.96 -11.70 -8.61
N LEU A 79 -5.50 -12.51 -9.56
CA LEU A 79 -6.34 -13.17 -10.54
C LEU A 79 -6.68 -14.58 -10.06
N GLU A 80 -7.98 -14.86 -9.94
CA GLU A 80 -8.47 -16.20 -9.61
C GLU A 80 -8.29 -17.15 -10.80
N GLY A 81 -7.98 -18.42 -10.53
CA GLY A 81 -7.85 -19.46 -11.56
C GLY A 81 -6.47 -19.59 -12.20
N ALA A 82 -5.48 -18.77 -11.83
CA ALA A 82 -4.09 -19.08 -12.12
C ALA A 82 -3.68 -20.28 -11.25
N GLY A 83 -3.66 -21.48 -11.85
CA GLY A 83 -3.49 -22.75 -11.13
C GLY A 83 -2.33 -22.75 -10.11
N ALA A 84 -2.38 -23.70 -9.17
CA ALA A 84 -1.61 -23.79 -7.91
C ALA A 84 -0.08 -23.54 -7.95
N LYS A 85 0.53 -23.33 -9.12
CA LYS A 85 1.97 -23.09 -9.29
C LYS A 85 2.37 -21.62 -9.49
N THR A 86 1.48 -20.69 -9.85
CA THR A 86 1.87 -19.27 -9.99
C THR A 86 0.69 -18.32 -9.82
N GLN A 87 0.60 -17.69 -8.65
CA GLN A 87 -0.32 -16.58 -8.41
C GLN A 87 0.00 -15.44 -9.39
N ARG A 88 -0.99 -15.04 -10.19
CA ARG A 88 -0.90 -13.88 -11.08
C ARG A 88 -1.66 -12.69 -10.52
N TYR A 89 -1.22 -11.52 -10.92
CA TYR A 89 -1.77 -10.24 -10.48
C TYR A 89 -2.12 -9.37 -11.67
N GLU A 90 -3.28 -8.74 -11.63
CA GLU A 90 -3.71 -7.77 -12.62
C GLU A 90 -3.53 -6.35 -12.09
N ILE A 91 -2.95 -5.48 -12.90
CA ILE A 91 -2.76 -4.08 -12.56
C ILE A 91 -4.09 -3.34 -12.66
N ILE A 92 -4.49 -2.72 -11.56
CA ILE A 92 -5.65 -1.82 -11.50
C ILE A 92 -5.19 -0.38 -11.80
N ALA A 93 -4.05 0.03 -11.23
CA ALA A 93 -3.51 1.39 -11.41
C ALA A 93 -1.98 1.41 -11.42
N GLY A 94 -1.40 2.37 -12.16
CA GLY A 94 0.05 2.53 -12.27
C GLY A 94 0.69 1.82 -13.47
N GLU A 95 -0.07 1.59 -14.54
CA GLU A 95 0.41 0.85 -15.71
C GLU A 95 1.66 1.45 -16.37
N ARG A 96 1.78 2.79 -16.41
CA ARG A 96 3.00 3.48 -16.90
C ARG A 96 4.23 3.09 -16.09
N ARG A 97 4.09 3.02 -14.75
CA ARG A 97 5.17 2.60 -13.85
C ARG A 97 5.54 1.13 -14.07
N PHE A 98 4.56 0.27 -14.32
CA PHE A 98 4.81 -1.13 -14.67
C PHE A 98 5.56 -1.27 -16.00
N ARG A 99 5.14 -0.57 -17.05
CA ARG A 99 5.83 -0.61 -18.36
C ARG A 99 7.25 -0.06 -18.25
N ALA A 100 7.43 1.06 -17.55
CA ALA A 100 8.74 1.64 -17.31
C ALA A 100 9.63 0.74 -16.44
N ALA A 101 9.08 0.06 -15.42
CA ALA A 101 9.81 -0.93 -14.64
C ALA A 101 10.29 -2.13 -15.47
N LYS A 102 9.47 -2.59 -16.43
CA LYS A 102 9.88 -3.61 -17.40
C LYS A 102 11.05 -3.13 -18.27
N LEU A 103 10.99 -1.90 -18.78
CA LEU A 103 12.08 -1.32 -19.57
C LEU A 103 13.35 -1.05 -18.72
N ALA A 104 13.18 -0.75 -17.43
CA ALA A 104 14.28 -0.56 -16.50
C ALA A 104 15.02 -1.86 -16.17
N GLY A 105 14.41 -3.03 -16.41
CA GLY A 105 15.01 -4.34 -16.17
C GLY A 105 14.83 -4.87 -14.73
N LEU A 106 13.80 -4.41 -14.03
CA LEU A 106 13.44 -4.85 -12.67
C LEU A 106 12.67 -6.18 -12.63
#